data_AF-A0AAN8D9I6-F1
#
_entry.id   AF-A0AAN8D9I6-F1
#
_cell.length_a   1.000
_cell.length_b   1.000
_cell.length_c   1.000
_cell.angle_alpha   90.00
_cell.angle_beta   90.00
_cell.angle_gamma   90.00
#
_symmetry.space_group_name_H-M   'P 1'
#
loop_
_entity.id
_entity.type
_entity.pdbx_description
1 polymer ?
#
loop_
_entity_poly.entity_id
_entity_poly.type
_entity_poly.pdbx_seq_one_letter_code
_entity_poly.pdbx_strand_id
1 'polypeptide(L)'
;MSTIFCPICRNPLKALNRHLKVCHGVANHRERSILLLLAKGRVNIRSVSCHLSGCGFTKTRFDRHLRVCHTELSPQEMEEAKNTARRKQAVKMLGELRRTNPVPSMRTTFDEEDDDA
;
A
#
# COMPACT_ATOMS: atom_id res chain seq x y z
N MET A 1 3.08 22.01 2.61
CA MET A 1 2.92 20.79 3.44
C MET A 1 2.02 19.85 2.67
N SER A 2 2.50 18.68 2.25
CA SER A 2 1.66 17.71 1.54
C SER A 2 0.60 17.15 2.48
N THR A 3 -0.67 17.31 2.13
CA THR A 3 -1.79 16.72 2.87
C THR A 3 -1.71 15.19 2.75
N ILE A 4 -1.63 14.50 3.89
CA ILE A 4 -1.65 13.03 3.93
C ILE A 4 -3.09 12.61 4.23
N PHE A 5 -3.60 11.67 3.44
CA PHE A 5 -4.94 11.10 3.64
C PHE A 5 -4.86 9.82 4.47
N CYS A 6 -5.83 9.62 5.36
CA CYS A 6 -5.95 8.36 6.07
C CYS A 6 -6.27 7.23 5.08
N PRO A 7 -5.54 6.10 5.08
CA PRO A 7 -5.85 4.98 4.21
C PRO A 7 -7.18 4.29 4.59
N ILE A 8 -7.73 4.59 5.78
CA ILE A 8 -8.96 4.00 6.31
C ILE A 8 -10.18 4.85 5.99
N CYS A 9 -10.23 6.09 6.48
CA CYS A 9 -11.38 6.97 6.33
C CYS A 9 -11.21 8.06 5.26
N ARG A 10 -10.09 8.08 4.53
CA ARG A 10 -9.76 9.08 3.49
C ARG A 10 -9.78 10.54 3.98
N ASN A 11 -9.75 10.78 5.29
CA ASN A 11 -9.70 12.13 5.84
C ASN A 11 -8.28 12.73 5.73
N PRO A 12 -8.15 14.02 5.36
CA PRO A 12 -6.87 14.73 5.33
C PRO A 12 -6.39 15.07 6.74
N LEU A 13 -5.16 14.67 7.09
CA LEU A 13 -4.67 14.75 8.47
C LEU A 13 -3.18 15.15 8.54
N LYS A 14 -2.87 16.03 9.50
CA LYS A 14 -1.47 16.37 9.84
C LYS A 14 -0.80 15.30 10.71
N ALA A 15 -1.58 14.62 11.56
CA ALA A 15 -1.07 13.67 12.56
C ALA A 15 -1.67 12.25 12.37
N LEU A 16 -1.37 11.63 11.22
CA LEU A 16 -1.94 10.33 10.84
C LEU A 16 -1.68 9.22 11.87
N ASN A 17 -0.49 9.16 12.47
CA ASN A 17 -0.17 8.12 13.47
C ASN A 17 -1.13 8.17 14.68
N ARG A 18 -1.30 9.37 15.25
CA ARG A 18 -2.23 9.58 16.37
C ARG A 18 -3.66 9.25 15.96
N HIS A 19 -4.07 9.67 14.77
CA HIS A 19 -5.39 9.37 14.23
C HIS A 19 -5.65 7.86 14.08
N LEU A 20 -4.70 7.10 13.52
CA LEU A 20 -4.82 5.63 13.42
C LEU A 20 -4.98 4.99 14.81
N LYS A 21 -4.22 5.46 15.80
CA LYS A 21 -4.32 4.94 17.16
C LYS A 21 -5.65 5.28 17.85
N VAL A 22 -6.08 6.54 17.77
CA VAL A 22 -7.21 7.06 18.57
C VAL A 22 -8.55 6.87 17.87
N CYS A 23 -8.65 7.21 16.58
CA CYS A 23 -9.91 7.15 15.83
C CYS A 23 -10.18 5.74 15.29
N HIS A 24 -9.14 5.00 14.91
CA HIS A 24 -9.29 3.66 14.33
C HIS A 24 -8.87 2.53 15.27
N GLY A 25 -8.37 2.83 16.47
CA GLY A 25 -8.01 1.80 17.45
C GLY A 25 -6.86 0.91 17.01
N VAL A 26 -6.02 1.34 16.06
CA VAL A 26 -4.89 0.55 15.57
C VAL A 26 -3.79 0.52 16.64
N ALA A 27 -3.89 -0.43 17.56
CA ALA A 27 -2.97 -0.59 18.68
C ALA A 27 -1.62 -1.14 18.24
N ASN A 28 -1.64 -2.06 17.27
CA ASN A 28 -0.46 -2.75 16.76
C ASN A 28 0.49 -1.77 16.05
N HIS A 29 1.74 -1.69 16.52
CA HIS A 29 2.73 -0.76 15.99
C HIS A 29 3.19 -1.13 14.57
N ARG A 30 3.32 -2.43 14.27
CA ARG A 30 3.74 -2.90 12.95
C ARG A 30 2.67 -2.60 11.90
N GLU A 31 1.41 -2.88 12.23
CA GLU A 31 0.25 -2.53 11.41
C GLU A 31 0.19 -1.02 11.12
N ARG A 32 0.28 -0.18 12.16
CA ARG A 32 0.34 1.29 11.98
C ARG A 32 1.50 1.71 11.08
N SER A 33 2.66 1.08 11.23
CA SER A 33 3.84 1.42 10.43
C SER A 33 3.60 1.14 8.94
N ILE A 34 2.95 0.03 8.61
CA ILE A 34 2.56 -0.31 7.23
C ILE A 34 1.57 0.72 6.68
N LEU A 35 0.51 1.05 7.43
CA LEU A 35 -0.48 2.06 7.02
C LEU A 35 0.12 3.45 6.83
N LEU A 36 1.11 3.84 7.66
CA LEU A 36 1.84 5.09 7.52
C LEU A 36 2.72 5.11 6.27
N LEU A 37 3.37 4.00 5.93
CA LEU A 37 4.14 3.87 4.69
C LEU A 37 3.21 3.98 3.48
N LEU A 38 2.05 3.32 3.52
CA LEU A 38 1.05 3.36 2.45
C LEU A 38 0.57 4.79 2.21
N ALA A 39 0.13 5.48 3.26
CA ALA A 39 -0.39 6.85 3.17
C ALA A 39 0.65 7.87 2.68
N LYS A 40 1.94 7.61 2.90
CA LYS A 40 3.05 8.45 2.43
C LYS A 40 3.58 8.06 1.06
N GLY A 41 3.02 7.03 0.42
CA GLY A 41 3.54 6.50 -0.85
C GLY A 41 4.94 5.87 -0.72
N ARG A 42 5.34 5.46 0.49
CA ARG A 42 6.70 4.97 0.82
C ARG A 42 6.82 3.45 0.92
N VAL A 43 5.77 2.72 0.57
CA VAL A 43 5.83 1.26 0.47
C VAL A 43 6.81 0.88 -0.63
N ASN A 44 7.72 -0.05 -0.33
CA ASN A 44 8.72 -0.49 -1.29
C ASN A 44 8.09 -1.41 -2.33
N ILE A 45 8.02 -0.95 -3.58
CA ILE A 45 7.43 -1.69 -4.72
C ILE A 45 8.48 -2.29 -5.66
N ARG A 46 9.78 -2.26 -5.29
CA ARG A 46 10.84 -2.73 -6.19
C ARG A 46 10.72 -4.21 -6.52
N SER A 47 10.19 -5.03 -5.63
CA SER A 47 10.02 -6.47 -5.82
C SER A 47 8.59 -6.87 -6.19
N VAL A 48 7.74 -5.90 -6.54
CA VAL A 48 6.36 -6.16 -6.97
C VAL A 48 6.38 -6.56 -8.45
N SER A 49 5.72 -7.68 -8.76
CA SER A 49 5.47 -8.11 -10.13
C SER A 49 4.58 -7.12 -10.87
N CYS A 50 4.74 -7.00 -12.18
CA CYS A 50 3.84 -6.16 -12.95
C CYS A 50 2.41 -6.69 -12.87
N HIS A 51 1.46 -5.77 -12.69
CA HIS A 51 0.03 -6.06 -12.60
C HIS A 51 -0.76 -5.55 -13.81
N LEU A 52 -0.07 -4.96 -14.79
CA LEU A 52 -0.68 -4.47 -16.02
C LEU A 52 -1.04 -5.64 -16.94
N SER A 53 -2.21 -5.56 -17.57
CA SER A 53 -2.75 -6.62 -18.41
C SER A 53 -1.79 -7.03 -19.52
N GLY A 54 -1.57 -8.35 -19.65
CA GLY A 54 -0.65 -8.91 -20.63
C GLY A 54 0.84 -8.77 -20.29
N CYS A 55 1.20 -8.10 -19.20
CA CYS A 55 2.58 -7.96 -18.77
C CYS A 55 2.98 -9.05 -17.76
N GLY A 56 3.70 -10.07 -18.24
CA GLY A 56 4.21 -11.18 -17.42
C GLY A 56 5.51 -10.89 -16.65
N PHE A 57 5.88 -9.62 -16.46
CA PHE A 57 7.17 -9.27 -15.86
C PHE A 57 7.16 -9.49 -14.34
N THR A 58 7.95 -10.46 -13.87
CA THR A 58 8.05 -10.85 -12.45
C THR A 58 9.38 -10.47 -11.79
N LYS A 59 10.25 -9.73 -12.50
CA LYS A 59 11.59 -9.38 -12.02
C LYS A 59 11.60 -8.10 -11.18
N THR A 60 12.77 -7.81 -10.59
CA THR A 60 13.01 -6.62 -9.76
C THR A 60 12.98 -5.30 -10.54
N ARG A 61 12.64 -4.22 -9.83
CA ARG A 61 12.61 -2.78 -10.22
C ARG A 61 11.38 -2.39 -11.05
N PHE A 62 10.18 -2.64 -10.51
CA PHE A 62 8.89 -2.20 -11.06
C PHE A 62 8.91 -0.74 -11.58
N ASP A 63 9.47 0.22 -10.82
CA ASP A 63 9.55 1.63 -11.24
C ASP A 63 10.34 1.87 -12.54
N ARG A 64 11.37 1.06 -12.80
CA ARG A 64 12.13 1.12 -14.04
C ARG A 64 11.39 0.37 -15.14
N HIS A 65 10.81 -0.78 -14.80
CA HIS A 65 10.03 -1.58 -15.73
C HIS A 65 8.88 -0.78 -16.35
N LEU A 66 8.07 -0.07 -15.54
CA LEU A 66 7.02 0.81 -16.06
C LEU A 66 7.55 1.82 -17.09
N ARG A 67 8.69 2.46 -16.79
CA ARG A 67 9.26 3.48 -17.68
C ARG A 67 9.83 2.93 -19.00
N VAL A 68 10.29 1.68 -19.00
CA VAL A 68 11.02 1.11 -20.15
C VAL A 68 10.13 0.22 -21.00
N CYS A 69 9.23 -0.53 -20.38
CA CYS A 69 8.39 -1.53 -21.04
C CYS A 69 6.96 -1.05 -21.29
N HIS A 70 6.52 0.00 -20.58
CA HIS A 70 5.18 0.57 -20.72
C HIS A 70 5.26 2.03 -21.19
N THR A 71 5.90 2.23 -22.33
CA THR A 71 6.06 3.56 -22.93
C THR A 71 4.74 4.15 -23.40
N GLU A 72 3.70 3.33 -23.58
CA GLU A 72 2.34 3.80 -23.84
C GLU A 72 1.68 4.53 -22.67
N LEU A 73 2.17 4.36 -21.44
CA LEU A 73 1.57 5.00 -20.27
C LEU A 73 2.00 6.46 -20.14
N SER A 74 1.02 7.31 -19.88
CA SER A 74 1.26 8.67 -19.43
C SER A 74 1.94 8.70 -18.04
N PRO A 75 2.59 9.81 -17.66
CA PRO A 75 3.15 9.97 -16.32
C PRO A 75 2.12 9.78 -15.20
N GLN A 76 0.86 10.13 -15.45
CA GLN A 76 -0.24 9.94 -14.50
C GLN A 76 -0.57 8.45 -14.34
N GLU A 77 -0.77 7.72 -15.44
CA GLU A 77 -1.06 6.28 -15.40
C GLU A 77 0.09 5.49 -14.77
N MET A 78 1.35 5.90 -15.00
CA MET A 78 2.50 5.31 -14.32
C MET A 78 2.45 5.51 -12.80
N GLU A 79 2.02 6.68 -12.32
CA GLU A 79 1.90 6.93 -10.88
C GLU A 79 0.72 6.20 -10.27
N GLU A 80 -0.40 6.09 -10.99
CA GLU A 80 -1.54 5.26 -10.60
C GLU A 80 -1.13 3.78 -10.51
N ALA A 81 -0.40 3.26 -11.49
CA ALA A 81 0.14 1.89 -11.45
C ALA A 81 1.07 1.66 -10.25
N LYS A 82 1.91 2.64 -9.88
CA LYS A 82 2.73 2.58 -8.67
C LYS A 82 1.89 2.64 -7.40
N ASN A 83 0.85 3.47 -7.35
CA ASN A 83 -0.06 3.55 -6.19
C ASN A 83 -0.79 2.22 -5.99
N THR A 84 -1.27 1.59 -7.06
CA THR A 84 -1.84 0.25 -7.03
C THR A 84 -0.82 -0.78 -6.54
N ALA A 85 0.41 -0.74 -7.03
CA ALA A 85 1.48 -1.62 -6.56
C ALA A 85 1.80 -1.42 -5.05
N ARG A 86 1.81 -0.17 -4.58
CA ARG A 86 2.03 0.16 -3.15
C ARG A 86 0.90 -0.38 -2.29
N ARG A 87 -0.34 -0.27 -2.76
CA ARG A 87 -1.52 -0.82 -2.09
C ARG A 87 -1.44 -2.35 -2.00
N LYS A 88 -1.29 -3.05 -3.12
CA LYS A 88 -1.12 -4.52 -3.16
C LYS A 88 0.01 -5.01 -2.26
N GLN A 89 1.15 -4.31 -2.26
CA GLN A 89 2.27 -4.66 -1.39
C GLN A 89 1.95 -4.42 0.10
N ALA A 90 1.26 -3.34 0.45
CA ALA A 90 0.84 -3.08 1.83
C ALA A 90 -0.13 -4.14 2.34
N VAL A 91 -1.12 -4.53 1.51
CA VAL A 91 -2.08 -5.62 1.76
C VAL A 91 -1.33 -6.92 2.03
N LYS A 92 -0.37 -7.28 1.18
CA LYS A 92 0.49 -8.45 1.40
C LYS A 92 1.25 -8.39 2.73
N MET A 93 1.86 -7.24 3.07
CA MET A 93 2.57 -7.06 4.34
C MET A 93 1.64 -7.19 5.56
N LEU A 94 0.39 -6.71 5.44
CA LEU A 94 -0.62 -6.84 6.48
C LEU A 94 -1.06 -8.29 6.64
N GLY A 95 -1.28 -9.03 5.55
CA GLY A 95 -1.61 -10.46 5.59
C GLY A 95 -0.45 -11.32 6.12
N GLU A 96 0.80 -10.99 5.79
CA GLU A 96 1.99 -11.59 6.40
C GLU A 96 2.03 -11.33 7.91
N LEU A 97 1.79 -10.09 8.35
CA LEU A 97 1.74 -9.75 9.77
C LEU A 97 0.61 -10.50 10.47
N ARG A 98 -0.57 -10.59 9.89
CA ARG A 98 -1.72 -11.29 10.47
C ARG A 98 -1.44 -12.77 10.69
N ARG A 99 -0.80 -13.43 9.74
CA ARG A 99 -0.37 -14.84 9.86
C ARG A 99 0.58 -15.10 11.02
N THR A 100 1.29 -14.08 11.51
CA THR A 100 2.12 -14.21 12.73
C THR A 100 1.33 -14.19 14.04
N ASN A 101 0.00 -14.09 13.97
CA ASN A 101 -0.90 -13.91 15.13
C ASN A 101 -0.40 -12.82 16.09
N PRO A 102 -0.31 -11.57 15.62
CA PRO A 102 0.43 -10.54 16.32
C PRO A 102 -0.30 -10.10 17.59
N VAL A 103 0.48 -9.72 18.62
CA VAL A 103 -0.03 -9.17 19.89
C VAL A 103 0.51 -7.74 20.04
N PRO A 104 -0.33 -6.70 20.18
CA PRO A 104 -1.80 -6.70 20.11
C PRO A 104 -2.34 -7.15 18.74
N SER A 105 -3.56 -7.69 18.72
CA SER A 105 -4.23 -8.09 17.49
C SER A 105 -4.32 -6.92 16.51
N MET A 106 -4.27 -7.27 15.22
CA MET A 106 -4.50 -6.29 14.16
C MET A 106 -5.95 -5.81 14.21
N ARG A 107 -6.16 -4.52 13.94
CA ARG A 107 -7.50 -3.92 13.98
C ARG A 107 -8.14 -3.82 12.61
N THR A 108 -7.33 -3.65 11.58
CA THR A 108 -7.79 -3.43 10.21
C THR A 108 -7.87 -4.72 9.42
N THR A 109 -8.87 -4.77 8.54
CA THR A 109 -9.15 -5.86 7.62
C THR A 109 -8.59 -5.62 6.21
N PHE A 110 -7.63 -4.70 6.07
CA PHE A 110 -7.08 -4.30 4.76
C PHE A 110 -6.44 -5.42 3.96
N ASP A 111 -5.99 -6.49 4.60
CA ASP A 111 -5.46 -7.68 3.92
C ASP A 111 -6.54 -8.62 3.36
N GLU A 112 -7.81 -8.32 3.56
CA GLU A 112 -8.97 -9.01 2.99
C GLU A 112 -9.54 -8.24 1.79
N GLU A 113 -8.71 -7.70 0.89
CA GLU A 113 -9.29 -7.13 -0.34
C GLU A 113 -10.03 -8.25 -1.11
N ASP A 114 -11.36 -8.09 -1.18
CA ASP A 114 -12.30 -8.90 -1.95
C ASP A 114 -11.75 -9.25 -3.33
N ASP A 115 -11.82 -10.54 -3.66
CA ASP A 115 -11.62 -11.10 -5.01
C ASP A 115 -12.83 -10.77 -5.93
N ASP A 116 -13.65 -9.77 -5.59
CA ASP A 116 -14.91 -9.49 -6.26
C ASP A 116 -14.80 -8.33 -7.27
N ALA A 117 -14.69 -8.75 -8.53
CA ALA A 117 -15.26 -8.18 -9.78
C ALA A 117 -14.25 -7.92 -10.90
#